data_AF-A0A1H2HZQ0-F1
#
_entry.id   AF-A0A1H2HZQ0-F1
#
_cell.length_a   1.000
_cell.length_b   1.000
_cell.length_c   1.000
_cell.angle_alpha   90.00
_cell.angle_beta   90.00
_cell.angle_gamma   90.00
#
_symmetry.space_group_name_H-M   'P 1'
#
loop_
_entity.id
_entity.type
_entity.pdbx_description
1 polymer ?
#
loop_
_entity_poly.entity_id
_entity_poly.type
_entity_poly.pdbx_seq_one_letter_code
_entity_poly.pdbx_strand_id
1 'polypeptide(L)'
;MAWWLTCSKLYPNWKARCKHHACSKTKTPARKRRGFLLPAGCRQNTHASIMASTPPYSGYVCVSLKTRFQLLIAAVLLITSAATWAVFERIAEGIVEEWGLRIAEIQVRYDSARLLQPLEREIALAMQMADSTVLRRWSRNPRDADLLAAAKDEMESFRRNFRDQNYFVALRESGAYYHNNAANEFVDEPYRYSLDPDDPDDAWFFLLIEQGKQFHININPDVELGVTKLWIDVLMHDDNEITGMVGTGLELDSFLEEIVDIGQPGITTLFVDHSGAIQLHRDPDVIDYASLVKPEGQKNSIDLLLDGGEVRMRQMMEQLRAEHAGPEQVLTDFVSMDGKRHLAGIAYLPAIDWFEVTLIDLDELMPVSHFASVALVFSLMLLGALLIMHIALRRLLLNPLLALEQAMLKVQAGNFEAADELPSSEGEIGRVISHFRTMARAIRDNTRHLEAKVHERTMALDRLARHDDLTGLFNRRGMNELLHEVQARCLRDNQTYGLIWLDLDNFKDINDNHGHGKGDLALQTVATQLRAGIRPYDHAARWGGDEFLVLLNPCDRSTLSLTAERLREMIADASDQDGPAFTVSVGAYLAAADTSLHDVLQAADDALYQAKEAGRNQCSIVTP
;
A
#
# COMPACT_ATOMS: atom_id res chain seq x y z
N MET A 1 -28.82 11.20 -12.37
CA MET A 1 -29.51 10.86 -13.63
C MET A 1 -28.44 10.86 -14.72
N ALA A 2 -28.05 9.78 -15.38
CA ALA A 2 -28.53 8.42 -15.46
C ALA A 2 -27.32 7.51 -15.69
N TRP A 3 -27.05 6.59 -14.76
CA TRP A 3 -26.10 5.48 -14.90
C TRP A 3 -26.69 4.29 -14.13
N TRP A 4 -27.87 3.87 -14.57
CA TRP A 4 -28.57 2.66 -14.11
C TRP A 4 -29.41 2.21 -15.29
N LEU A 5 -28.80 1.45 -16.22
CA LEU A 5 -29.46 0.61 -17.22
C LEU A 5 -28.38 0.07 -18.17
N THR A 6 -27.88 -1.14 -17.90
CA THR A 6 -27.65 -2.25 -18.86
C THR A 6 -26.68 -3.26 -18.27
N CYS A 7 -27.19 -4.09 -17.36
CA CYS A 7 -26.58 -5.39 -17.05
C CYS A 7 -27.69 -6.44 -17.12
N SER A 8 -28.10 -6.79 -18.34
CA SER A 8 -28.92 -7.97 -18.60
C SER A 8 -28.47 -8.60 -19.91
N LYS A 9 -27.58 -9.60 -19.81
CA LYS A 9 -27.41 -10.69 -20.77
C LYS A 9 -26.47 -11.73 -20.12
N LEU A 10 -26.98 -12.39 -19.10
CA LEU A 10 -26.42 -13.62 -18.52
C LEU A 10 -27.30 -14.79 -18.94
N TYR A 11 -26.68 -15.74 -19.65
CA TYR A 11 -26.91 -17.19 -19.68
C TYR A 11 -28.35 -17.72 -19.45
N PRO A 12 -28.98 -18.34 -20.47
CA PRO A 12 -30.15 -19.17 -20.26
C PRO A 12 -29.76 -20.64 -19.99
N ASN A 13 -30.61 -21.31 -19.21
CA ASN A 13 -30.77 -22.75 -19.03
C ASN A 13 -29.85 -23.43 -17.99
N TRP A 14 -30.45 -23.92 -16.89
CA TRP A 14 -30.89 -25.32 -16.82
C TRP A 14 -31.89 -25.53 -15.68
N LYS A 15 -32.92 -26.32 -15.98
CA LYS A 15 -34.16 -26.56 -15.22
C LYS A 15 -33.96 -27.42 -13.98
N ALA A 16 -34.78 -27.10 -12.98
CA ALA A 16 -35.12 -27.91 -11.82
C ALA A 16 -35.77 -29.27 -12.15
N ARG A 17 -35.59 -30.25 -11.25
CA ARG A 17 -36.63 -31.24 -10.92
C ARG A 17 -36.43 -31.92 -9.56
N CYS A 18 -37.32 -31.56 -8.63
CA CYS A 18 -38.15 -32.40 -7.75
C CYS A 18 -37.58 -33.55 -6.88
N LYS A 19 -37.74 -33.35 -5.56
CA LYS A 19 -38.58 -34.13 -4.60
C LYS A 19 -38.32 -35.64 -4.39
N HIS A 20 -37.95 -36.03 -3.16
CA HIS A 20 -38.81 -36.69 -2.13
C HIS A 20 -38.02 -37.62 -1.17
N HIS A 21 -38.45 -37.57 0.11
CA HIS A 21 -38.47 -38.61 1.16
C HIS A 21 -37.25 -39.54 1.38
N ALA A 22 -36.74 -39.62 2.62
CA ALA A 22 -37.26 -40.56 3.63
C ALA A 22 -36.44 -40.53 4.93
N CYS A 23 -37.18 -40.70 6.03
CA CYS A 23 -36.74 -40.92 7.40
C CYS A 23 -36.37 -42.40 7.59
N SER A 24 -35.29 -42.72 8.30
CA SER A 24 -35.27 -43.95 9.12
C SER A 24 -34.29 -43.87 10.30
N LYS A 25 -34.75 -44.42 11.41
CA LYS A 25 -34.14 -44.49 12.74
C LYS A 25 -33.25 -45.73 12.90
N THR A 26 -32.48 -45.71 14.00
CA THR A 26 -32.18 -46.80 14.96
C THR A 26 -30.76 -47.41 14.95
N LYS A 27 -30.04 -47.24 16.08
CA LYS A 27 -29.68 -48.27 17.10
C LYS A 27 -28.32 -48.00 17.76
N THR A 28 -28.35 -47.69 19.06
CA THR A 28 -27.33 -47.92 20.11
C THR A 28 -27.47 -49.37 20.66
N PRO A 29 -26.76 -49.84 21.72
CA PRO A 29 -25.35 -49.68 22.18
C PRO A 29 -24.74 -51.01 22.75
N ALA A 30 -23.45 -51.02 23.17
CA ALA A 30 -22.89 -51.85 24.28
C ALA A 30 -21.43 -51.42 24.56
N ARG A 31 -21.01 -50.86 25.71
CA ARG A 31 -20.92 -51.33 27.11
C ARG A 31 -19.81 -52.37 27.35
N LYS A 32 -18.74 -51.98 28.06
CA LYS A 32 -18.04 -52.82 29.07
C LYS A 32 -17.32 -51.96 30.12
N ARG A 33 -17.58 -52.31 31.38
CA ARG A 33 -17.06 -51.74 32.65
C ARG A 33 -15.93 -52.62 33.21
N ARG A 34 -15.25 -52.07 34.22
CA ARG A 34 -14.54 -52.66 35.39
C ARG A 34 -13.01 -52.44 35.31
N GLY A 35 -12.31 -52.07 36.37
CA GLY A 35 -12.69 -51.94 37.78
C GLY A 35 -11.58 -51.29 38.62
N PHE A 36 -12.00 -50.85 39.80
CA PHE A 36 -11.24 -50.30 40.94
C PHE A 36 -10.07 -51.16 41.41
N LEU A 37 -9.04 -50.50 41.98
CA LEU A 37 -8.42 -50.84 43.28
C LEU A 37 -7.39 -49.76 43.70
N LEU A 38 -7.65 -49.10 44.83
CA LEU A 38 -6.67 -48.44 45.74
C LEU A 38 -6.27 -49.47 46.81
N PRO A 39 -5.08 -49.37 47.46
CA PRO A 39 -5.05 -48.65 48.75
C PRO A 39 -3.70 -48.03 49.23
N ALA A 40 -3.85 -47.11 50.19
CA ALA A 40 -3.05 -46.87 51.41
C ALA A 40 -1.61 -46.29 51.35
N GLY A 41 -1.49 -45.01 51.72
CA GLY A 41 -0.97 -44.59 53.03
C GLY A 41 0.55 -44.60 53.29
N CYS A 42 1.18 -43.43 53.30
CA CYS A 42 2.21 -43.08 54.29
C CYS A 42 2.32 -41.55 54.44
N ARG A 43 2.19 -41.03 55.67
CA ARG A 43 2.47 -39.64 56.05
C ARG A 43 3.99 -39.47 56.18
N GLN A 44 4.54 -38.35 55.70
CA GLN A 44 5.53 -37.53 56.44
C GLN A 44 5.74 -36.17 55.75
N ASN A 45 5.85 -35.14 56.58
CA ASN A 45 6.03 -33.72 56.26
C ASN A 45 7.33 -33.47 55.48
N THR A 46 7.33 -32.50 54.56
CA THR A 46 8.25 -31.34 54.57
C THR A 46 7.87 -30.31 53.51
N HIS A 47 7.93 -29.05 53.90
CA HIS A 47 7.77 -27.83 53.10
C HIS A 47 8.63 -27.82 51.83
N ALA A 48 8.04 -27.48 50.68
CA ALA A 48 8.63 -26.60 49.65
C ALA A 48 7.69 -26.44 48.44
N SER A 49 7.35 -25.19 48.13
CA SER A 49 7.20 -24.65 46.77
C SER A 49 6.21 -25.36 45.82
N ILE A 50 4.95 -24.91 45.82
CA ILE A 50 4.01 -25.19 44.74
C ILE A 50 4.45 -24.37 43.51
N MET A 51 5.18 -25.03 42.61
CA MET A 51 5.25 -24.66 41.19
C MET A 51 3.85 -24.78 40.58
N ALA A 52 3.26 -23.66 40.20
CA ALA A 52 2.15 -23.65 39.27
C ALA A 52 2.69 -23.96 37.87
N SER A 53 2.46 -25.19 37.40
CA SER A 53 2.64 -25.60 36.02
C SER A 53 1.58 -24.91 35.14
N THR A 54 1.94 -23.77 34.53
CA THR A 54 1.25 -23.24 33.36
C THR A 54 1.74 -24.00 32.11
N PRO A 55 0.86 -24.35 31.16
CA PRO A 55 1.28 -24.99 29.92
C PRO A 55 2.09 -24.00 29.06
N PRO A 56 3.02 -24.46 28.20
CA PRO A 56 3.80 -23.58 27.36
C PRO A 56 2.87 -23.01 26.27
N TYR A 57 2.56 -21.72 26.36
CA TYR A 57 1.97 -21.01 25.23
C TYR A 57 3.00 -20.97 24.11
N SER A 58 2.70 -21.74 23.06
CA SER A 58 3.30 -21.71 21.72
C SER A 58 3.72 -20.30 21.32
N GLY A 59 4.98 -20.17 20.95
CA GLY A 59 5.62 -18.93 20.50
C GLY A 59 5.02 -18.39 19.21
N TYR A 60 3.92 -17.65 19.31
CA TYR A 60 3.60 -16.65 18.31
C TYR A 60 4.51 -15.46 18.57
N VAL A 61 5.51 -15.27 17.70
CA VAL A 61 6.24 -14.00 17.58
C VAL A 61 5.17 -12.93 17.31
N CYS A 62 4.79 -12.20 18.36
CA CYS A 62 3.75 -11.20 18.25
C CYS A 62 4.38 -9.98 17.56
N VAL A 63 4.39 -10.02 16.23
CA VAL A 63 4.82 -8.93 15.37
C VAL A 63 4.06 -7.67 15.80
N SER A 64 4.79 -6.61 16.19
CA SER A 64 4.20 -5.38 16.73
C SER A 64 3.15 -4.81 15.77
N LEU A 65 2.13 -4.13 16.31
CA LEU A 65 1.08 -3.50 15.50
C LEU A 65 1.66 -2.63 14.38
N LYS A 66 2.74 -1.90 14.69
CA LYS A 66 3.51 -1.09 13.72
C LYS A 66 4.04 -1.93 12.56
N THR A 67 4.64 -3.08 12.86
CA THR A 67 5.21 -3.97 11.84
C THR A 67 4.11 -4.63 11.00
N ARG A 68 2.96 -4.98 11.60
CA ARG A 68 1.80 -5.48 10.83
C ARG A 68 1.25 -4.45 9.85
N PHE A 69 1.15 -3.18 10.28
CA PHE A 69 0.75 -2.09 9.40
C PHE A 69 1.77 -1.83 8.28
N GLN A 70 3.08 -1.90 8.59
CA GLN A 70 4.11 -1.76 7.56
C GLN A 70 4.05 -2.88 6.52
N LEU A 71 3.85 -4.13 6.96
CA LEU A 71 3.67 -5.28 6.07
C LEU A 71 2.40 -5.16 5.23
N LEU A 72 1.29 -4.70 5.81
CA LEU A 72 0.04 -4.45 5.07
C LEU A 72 0.25 -3.40 3.98
N ILE A 73 0.92 -2.29 4.29
CA ILE A 73 1.19 -1.22 3.32
C ILE A 73 2.13 -1.71 2.22
N ALA A 74 3.17 -2.47 2.56
CA ALA A 74 4.07 -3.08 1.57
C ALA A 74 3.33 -4.07 0.66
N ALA A 75 2.41 -4.87 1.22
CA ALA A 75 1.59 -5.78 0.44
C ALA A 75 0.63 -5.04 -0.50
N VAL A 76 -0.04 -3.99 -0.01
CA VAL A 76 -0.90 -3.14 -0.85
C VAL A 76 -0.10 -2.49 -1.98
N LEU A 77 1.09 -1.96 -1.68
CA LEU A 77 2.01 -1.40 -2.68
C LEU A 77 2.33 -2.41 -3.79
N LEU A 78 2.75 -3.62 -3.42
CA LEU A 78 3.11 -4.66 -4.40
C LEU A 78 1.90 -5.07 -5.25
N ILE A 79 0.73 -5.24 -4.63
CA ILE A 79 -0.50 -5.62 -5.34
C ILE A 79 -0.95 -4.51 -6.29
N THR A 80 -0.95 -3.25 -5.84
CA THR A 80 -1.37 -2.13 -6.70
C THR A 80 -0.38 -1.92 -7.83
N SER A 81 0.94 -2.01 -7.58
CA SER A 81 1.94 -1.91 -8.64
C SER A 81 1.81 -3.01 -9.68
N ALA A 82 1.62 -4.26 -9.26
CA ALA A 82 1.40 -5.38 -10.18
C ALA A 82 0.11 -5.22 -11.00
N ALA A 83 -0.98 -4.79 -10.35
CA ALA A 83 -2.24 -4.53 -11.04
C ALA A 83 -2.14 -3.36 -12.03
N THR A 84 -1.48 -2.27 -11.65
CA THR A 84 -1.23 -1.12 -12.53
C THR A 84 -0.37 -1.53 -13.73
N TRP A 85 0.67 -2.34 -13.53
CA TRP A 85 1.50 -2.86 -14.61
C TRP A 85 0.67 -3.69 -15.60
N ALA A 86 -0.13 -4.64 -15.12
CA ALA A 86 -0.96 -5.48 -15.97
C ALA A 86 -2.04 -4.69 -16.75
N VAL A 87 -2.61 -3.64 -16.15
CA VAL A 87 -3.56 -2.74 -16.84
C VAL A 87 -2.84 -1.91 -17.90
N PHE A 88 -1.66 -1.38 -17.58
CA PHE A 88 -0.84 -0.61 -18.52
C PHE A 88 -0.45 -1.45 -19.73
N GLU A 89 0.05 -2.67 -19.52
CA GLU A 89 0.43 -3.61 -20.57
C GLU A 89 -0.75 -3.86 -21.53
N ARG A 90 -1.94 -4.17 -21.00
CA ARG A 90 -3.15 -4.35 -21.83
C ARG A 90 -3.57 -3.10 -22.61
N ILE A 91 -3.45 -1.92 -22.01
CA ILE A 91 -3.81 -0.67 -22.70
C ILE A 91 -2.78 -0.37 -23.79
N ALA A 92 -1.50 -0.55 -23.51
CA ALA A 92 -0.42 -0.32 -24.47
C ALA A 92 -0.56 -1.26 -25.68
N GLU A 93 -0.75 -2.55 -25.45
CA GLU A 93 -1.00 -3.54 -26.51
C GLU A 93 -2.23 -3.17 -27.36
N GLY A 94 -3.35 -2.81 -26.71
CA GLY A 94 -4.56 -2.41 -27.42
C GLY A 94 -4.40 -1.14 -28.26
N ILE A 95 -3.65 -0.16 -27.76
CA ILE A 95 -3.33 1.06 -28.52
C ILE A 95 -2.45 0.71 -29.72
N VAL A 96 -1.44 -0.13 -29.54
CA VAL A 96 -0.53 -0.54 -30.62
C VAL A 96 -1.29 -1.30 -31.72
N GLU A 97 -2.19 -2.22 -31.38
CA GLU A 97 -3.00 -2.95 -32.37
C GLU A 97 -3.96 -2.00 -33.12
N GLU A 98 -4.71 -1.13 -32.43
CA GLU A 98 -5.67 -0.21 -33.06
C GLU A 98 -4.98 0.82 -33.96
N TRP A 99 -3.85 1.38 -33.52
CA TRP A 99 -3.04 2.28 -34.34
C TRP A 99 -2.36 1.55 -35.49
N GLY A 100 -1.89 0.33 -35.26
CA GLY A 100 -1.30 -0.52 -36.28
C GLY A 100 -2.24 -0.70 -37.47
N LEU A 101 -3.51 -1.04 -37.22
CA LEU A 101 -4.54 -1.16 -38.25
C LEU A 101 -4.72 0.11 -39.08
N ARG A 102 -4.75 1.27 -38.40
CA ARG A 102 -4.93 2.56 -39.06
C ARG A 102 -3.71 2.96 -39.88
N ILE A 103 -2.51 2.66 -39.39
CA ILE A 103 -1.26 2.89 -40.11
C ILE A 103 -1.19 1.97 -41.33
N ALA A 104 -1.56 0.69 -41.20
CA ALA A 104 -1.62 -0.24 -42.33
C ALA A 104 -2.53 0.28 -43.45
N GLU A 105 -3.74 0.73 -43.12
CA GLU A 105 -4.66 1.29 -44.11
C GLU A 105 -4.09 2.53 -44.82
N ILE A 106 -3.48 3.46 -44.06
CA ILE A 106 -2.87 4.67 -44.63
C ILE A 106 -1.67 4.33 -45.51
N GLN A 107 -0.80 3.43 -45.04
CA GLN A 107 0.41 3.02 -45.74
C GLN A 107 0.06 2.35 -47.06
N VAL A 108 -0.87 1.38 -47.04
CA VAL A 108 -1.31 0.67 -48.24
C VAL A 108 -1.90 1.63 -49.27
N ARG A 109 -2.78 2.53 -48.84
CA ARG A 109 -3.37 3.52 -49.77
C ARG A 109 -2.32 4.45 -50.39
N TYR A 110 -1.29 4.81 -49.61
CA TYR A 110 -0.22 5.67 -50.09
C TYR A 110 0.68 4.96 -51.11
N ASP A 111 1.14 3.75 -50.79
CA ASP A 111 2.02 2.95 -51.63
C ASP A 111 1.30 2.51 -52.93
N SER A 112 0.03 2.10 -52.84
CA SER A 112 -0.84 1.81 -53.99
C SER A 112 -0.90 2.97 -54.98
N ALA A 113 -1.15 4.19 -54.48
CA ALA A 113 -1.23 5.38 -55.32
C ALA A 113 0.12 5.74 -55.95
N ARG A 114 1.22 5.56 -55.20
CA ARG A 114 2.58 5.82 -55.65
C ARG A 114 3.02 4.84 -56.74
N LEU A 115 2.61 3.57 -56.68
CA LEU A 115 2.84 2.58 -57.74
C LEU A 115 2.00 2.90 -58.99
N LEU A 116 0.70 3.12 -58.82
CA LEU A 116 -0.23 3.26 -59.95
C LEU A 116 0.03 4.52 -60.76
N GLN A 117 0.37 5.65 -60.12
CA GLN A 117 0.50 6.94 -60.81
C GLN A 117 1.49 6.94 -62.00
N PRO A 118 2.76 6.50 -61.86
CA PRO A 118 3.66 6.40 -63.00
C PRO A 118 3.26 5.30 -63.98
N LEU A 119 2.75 4.17 -63.47
CA LEU A 119 2.46 2.99 -64.27
C LEU A 119 1.25 3.20 -65.21
N GLU A 120 0.16 3.79 -64.70
CA GLU A 120 -1.03 4.12 -65.49
C GLU A 120 -0.71 5.07 -66.65
N ARG A 121 0.25 5.99 -66.47
CA ARG A 121 0.70 6.88 -67.54
C ARG A 121 1.36 6.11 -68.67
N GLU A 122 2.30 5.22 -68.36
CA GLU A 122 3.02 4.44 -69.37
C GLU A 122 2.09 3.44 -70.07
N ILE A 123 1.18 2.79 -69.32
CA ILE A 123 0.13 1.93 -69.88
C ILE A 123 -0.76 2.73 -70.84
N ALA A 124 -1.25 3.90 -70.43
CA ALA A 124 -2.09 4.73 -71.29
C ALA A 124 -1.37 5.18 -72.58
N LEU A 125 -0.08 5.53 -72.49
CA LEU A 125 0.74 5.87 -73.66
C LEU A 125 0.94 4.66 -74.58
N ALA A 126 1.22 3.48 -74.02
CA ALA A 126 1.38 2.24 -74.80
C ALA A 126 0.05 1.82 -75.46
N MET A 127 -1.08 2.01 -74.78
CA MET A 127 -2.42 1.82 -75.36
C MET A 127 -2.69 2.80 -76.51
N GLN A 128 -2.33 4.08 -76.36
CA GLN A 128 -2.43 5.05 -77.45
C GLN A 128 -1.54 4.67 -78.64
N MET A 129 -0.35 4.13 -78.38
CA MET A 129 0.54 3.61 -79.43
C MET A 129 -0.11 2.43 -80.16
N ALA A 130 -0.68 1.46 -79.44
CA ALA A 130 -1.39 0.31 -80.03
C ALA A 130 -2.61 0.74 -80.86
N ASP A 131 -3.25 1.84 -80.48
CA ASP A 131 -4.39 2.43 -81.17
C ASP A 131 -4.01 3.37 -82.32
N SER A 132 -2.71 3.58 -82.57
CA SER A 132 -2.25 4.44 -83.66
C SER A 132 -2.71 3.94 -85.03
N THR A 133 -3.40 4.81 -85.77
CA THR A 133 -3.82 4.52 -87.15
C THR A 133 -2.65 4.31 -88.11
N VAL A 134 -1.45 4.79 -87.78
CA VAL A 134 -0.24 4.58 -88.59
C VAL A 134 0.27 3.17 -88.38
N LEU A 135 0.45 2.75 -87.12
CA LEU A 135 0.94 1.41 -86.79
C LEU A 135 -0.03 0.32 -87.23
N ARG A 136 -1.35 0.52 -87.06
CA ARG A 136 -2.37 -0.44 -87.54
C ARG A 136 -2.42 -0.57 -89.07
N ARG A 137 -2.20 0.52 -89.82
CA ARG A 137 -2.14 0.45 -91.28
C ARG A 137 -0.90 -0.29 -91.75
N TRP A 138 0.23 -0.02 -91.11
CA TRP A 138 1.49 -0.69 -91.40
C TRP A 138 1.46 -2.18 -91.02
N SER A 139 0.85 -2.55 -89.89
CA SER A 139 0.76 -3.96 -89.46
C SER A 139 -0.01 -4.85 -90.44
N ARG A 140 -0.96 -4.31 -91.20
CA ARG A 140 -1.66 -5.02 -92.30
C ARG A 140 -0.78 -5.31 -93.51
N ASN A 141 0.18 -4.44 -93.81
CA ASN A 141 1.03 -4.52 -94.99
C ASN A 141 2.50 -4.22 -94.61
N PRO A 142 3.14 -5.08 -93.81
CA PRO A 142 4.44 -4.76 -93.20
C PRO A 142 5.59 -4.68 -94.20
N ARG A 143 5.38 -5.15 -95.44
CA ARG A 143 6.36 -5.09 -96.53
C ARG A 143 6.32 -3.77 -97.33
N ASP A 144 5.35 -2.90 -97.07
CA ASP A 144 5.25 -1.58 -97.71
C ASP A 144 6.25 -0.60 -97.10
N ALA A 145 7.17 -0.08 -97.93
CA ALA A 145 8.26 0.79 -97.49
C ALA A 145 7.78 2.16 -97.01
N ASP A 146 6.71 2.71 -97.60
CA ASP A 146 6.18 4.02 -97.23
C ASP A 146 5.43 3.94 -95.89
N LEU A 147 4.69 2.84 -95.67
CA LEU A 147 4.04 2.58 -94.39
C LEU A 147 5.05 2.30 -93.28
N LEU A 148 6.14 1.58 -93.59
CA LEU A 148 7.22 1.34 -92.64
C LEU A 148 7.91 2.65 -92.25
N ALA A 149 8.19 3.55 -93.19
CA ALA A 149 8.79 4.84 -92.89
C ALA A 149 7.90 5.70 -91.97
N ALA A 150 6.60 5.77 -92.26
CA ALA A 150 5.64 6.46 -91.40
C ALA A 150 5.51 5.80 -90.02
N ALA A 151 5.56 4.47 -89.95
CA ALA A 151 5.51 3.72 -88.70
C ALA A 151 6.75 3.98 -87.84
N LYS A 152 7.95 4.05 -88.42
CA LYS A 152 9.19 4.42 -87.70
C LYS A 152 9.06 5.80 -87.06
N ASP A 153 8.59 6.80 -87.80
CA ASP A 153 8.40 8.16 -87.28
C ASP A 153 7.38 8.19 -86.13
N GLU A 154 6.30 7.42 -86.24
CA GLU A 154 5.28 7.28 -85.19
C GLU A 154 5.86 6.62 -83.93
N MET A 155 6.62 5.52 -84.08
CA MET A 155 7.27 4.84 -82.95
C MET A 155 8.23 5.77 -82.21
N GLU A 156 9.06 6.54 -82.93
CA GLU A 156 9.99 7.51 -82.34
C GLU A 156 9.27 8.71 -81.69
N SER A 157 8.06 9.03 -82.12
CA SER A 157 7.20 10.01 -81.44
C SER A 157 6.79 9.51 -80.05
N PHE A 158 6.33 8.26 -79.94
CA PHE A 158 6.00 7.64 -78.65
C PHE A 158 7.22 7.42 -77.77
N ARG A 159 8.33 6.96 -78.34
CA ARG A 159 9.61 6.75 -77.62
C ARG A 159 9.99 7.96 -76.78
N ARG A 160 9.94 9.17 -77.37
CA ARG A 160 10.33 10.41 -76.70
C ARG A 160 9.42 10.79 -75.53
N ASN A 161 8.21 10.22 -75.46
CA ASN A 161 7.24 10.49 -74.41
C ASN A 161 7.21 9.41 -73.32
N PHE A 162 7.64 8.17 -73.63
CA PHE A 162 7.86 7.13 -72.62
C PHE A 162 8.96 7.55 -71.66
N ARG A 163 8.80 7.16 -70.40
CA ARG A 163 9.70 7.57 -69.30
C ARG A 163 11.16 7.23 -69.59
N ASP A 164 11.42 5.97 -69.89
CA ASP A 164 12.76 5.43 -70.11
C ASP A 164 13.13 5.40 -71.60
N GLN A 165 12.40 6.19 -72.39
CA GLN A 165 12.69 6.47 -73.79
C GLN A 165 12.98 5.24 -74.64
N ASN A 166 12.23 4.16 -74.45
CA ASN A 166 12.33 2.93 -75.22
C ASN A 166 10.95 2.45 -75.66
N TYR A 167 10.91 1.64 -76.72
CA TYR A 167 9.72 0.93 -77.16
C TYR A 167 10.11 -0.39 -77.82
N PHE A 168 9.12 -1.26 -77.94
CA PHE A 168 9.15 -2.34 -78.91
C PHE A 168 7.84 -2.42 -79.70
N VAL A 169 7.92 -3.01 -80.91
CA VAL A 169 6.77 -3.39 -81.72
C VAL A 169 7.03 -4.76 -82.33
N ALA A 170 6.13 -5.71 -82.10
CA ALA A 170 6.19 -7.06 -82.62
C ALA A 170 4.96 -7.34 -83.50
N LEU A 171 5.17 -7.81 -84.73
CA LEU A 171 4.09 -8.12 -85.66
C LEU A 171 3.74 -9.60 -85.63
N ARG A 172 2.45 -9.93 -85.55
CA ARG A 172 1.99 -11.31 -85.41
C ARG A 172 2.22 -12.15 -86.67
N GLU A 173 1.95 -11.60 -87.86
CA GLU A 173 2.01 -12.37 -89.11
C GLU A 173 3.46 -12.70 -89.53
N SER A 174 4.39 -11.75 -89.35
CA SER A 174 5.78 -11.89 -89.78
C SER A 174 6.74 -12.29 -88.66
N GLY A 175 6.30 -12.24 -87.40
CA GLY A 175 7.16 -12.33 -86.22
C GLY A 175 8.12 -11.13 -86.07
N ALA A 176 8.09 -10.14 -86.96
CA ALA A 176 9.11 -9.09 -86.99
C ALA A 176 9.09 -8.24 -85.71
N TYR A 177 10.23 -8.19 -85.02
CA TYR A 177 10.44 -7.46 -83.79
C TYR A 177 11.26 -6.19 -84.04
N TYR A 178 10.72 -5.06 -83.62
CA TYR A 178 11.32 -3.73 -83.73
C TYR A 178 11.53 -3.16 -82.35
N HIS A 179 12.66 -2.51 -82.09
CA HIS A 179 12.96 -1.94 -80.79
C HIS A 179 13.93 -0.76 -80.92
N ASN A 180 13.75 0.23 -80.04
CA ASN A 180 14.74 1.28 -79.82
C ASN A 180 14.84 1.63 -78.33
N ASN A 181 16.02 2.06 -77.89
CA ASN A 181 16.36 2.31 -76.50
C ASN A 181 16.57 3.80 -76.20
N ALA A 182 16.83 4.13 -74.93
CA ALA A 182 17.08 5.52 -74.50
C ALA A 182 18.29 6.16 -75.21
N ALA A 183 19.35 5.37 -75.44
CA ALA A 183 20.55 5.79 -76.16
C ALA A 183 20.30 6.04 -77.65
N ASN A 184 19.11 5.68 -78.16
CA ASN A 184 18.67 5.86 -79.54
C ASN A 184 19.59 5.17 -80.56
N GLU A 185 20.15 4.01 -80.18
CA GLU A 185 21.15 3.28 -80.97
C GLU A 185 20.57 2.66 -82.24
N PHE A 186 19.24 2.48 -82.29
CA PHE A 186 18.55 1.73 -83.34
C PHE A 186 17.61 2.59 -84.20
N VAL A 187 17.82 3.91 -84.23
CA VAL A 187 16.96 4.86 -84.95
C VAL A 187 16.88 4.60 -86.47
N ASP A 188 18.01 4.30 -87.11
CA ASP A 188 18.06 4.11 -88.57
C ASP A 188 17.48 2.74 -88.97
N GLU A 189 17.80 1.71 -88.20
CA GLU A 189 17.37 0.33 -88.40
C GLU A 189 16.80 -0.22 -87.09
N PRO A 190 15.49 -0.04 -86.82
CA PRO A 190 14.86 -0.50 -85.57
C PRO A 190 14.49 -1.99 -85.60
N TYR A 191 14.43 -2.64 -86.77
CA TYR A 191 14.21 -4.08 -86.89
C TYR A 191 15.36 -4.84 -86.21
N ARG A 192 15.07 -5.78 -85.32
CA ARG A 192 16.09 -6.57 -84.60
C ARG A 192 16.16 -8.01 -85.09
N TYR A 193 15.05 -8.73 -85.01
CA TYR A 193 14.93 -10.14 -85.40
C TYR A 193 13.47 -10.50 -85.65
N SER A 194 13.18 -11.76 -85.96
CA SER A 194 11.83 -12.30 -86.08
C SER A 194 11.60 -13.35 -85.01
N LEU A 195 10.51 -13.20 -84.27
CA LEU A 195 10.08 -14.09 -83.19
C LEU A 195 9.76 -15.49 -83.72
N ASP A 196 10.28 -16.52 -83.05
CA ASP A 196 10.09 -17.94 -83.39
C ASP A 196 9.22 -18.65 -82.33
N PRO A 197 8.06 -19.24 -82.69
CA PRO A 197 7.23 -20.00 -81.76
C PRO A 197 7.93 -21.19 -81.09
N ASP A 198 8.97 -21.74 -81.72
CA ASP A 198 9.74 -22.87 -81.19
C ASP A 198 10.91 -22.44 -80.28
N ASP A 199 11.22 -21.13 -80.20
CA ASP A 199 12.22 -20.58 -79.30
C ASP A 199 11.62 -20.29 -77.91
N PRO A 200 12.12 -20.92 -76.82
CA PRO A 200 11.66 -20.65 -75.47
C PRO A 200 11.73 -19.17 -75.05
N ASP A 201 12.70 -18.40 -75.59
CA ASP A 201 12.88 -17.00 -75.25
C ASP A 201 11.84 -16.08 -75.91
N ASP A 202 11.15 -16.55 -76.97
CA ASP A 202 10.09 -15.84 -77.69
C ASP A 202 8.67 -16.30 -77.29
N ALA A 203 8.57 -17.36 -76.47
CA ALA A 203 7.30 -17.97 -76.06
C ALA A 203 6.34 -16.98 -75.39
N TRP A 204 6.87 -15.96 -74.70
CA TRP A 204 6.07 -14.91 -74.05
C TRP A 204 5.11 -14.24 -75.06
N PHE A 205 5.56 -13.89 -76.26
CA PHE A 205 4.78 -13.13 -77.23
C PHE A 205 3.53 -13.92 -77.66
N PHE A 206 3.71 -15.19 -77.99
CA PHE A 206 2.63 -16.06 -78.44
C PHE A 206 1.66 -16.37 -77.30
N LEU A 207 2.16 -16.60 -76.08
CA LEU A 207 1.32 -16.80 -74.89
C LEU A 207 0.46 -15.58 -74.57
N LEU A 208 1.03 -14.37 -74.64
CA LEU A 208 0.28 -13.13 -74.38
C LEU A 208 -0.80 -12.88 -75.45
N ILE A 209 -0.53 -13.21 -76.71
CA ILE A 209 -1.54 -13.16 -77.78
C ILE A 209 -2.68 -14.16 -77.52
N GLU A 210 -2.37 -15.38 -77.09
CA GLU A 210 -3.38 -16.40 -76.75
C GLU A 210 -4.25 -16.00 -75.55
N GLN A 211 -3.67 -15.35 -74.54
CA GLN A 211 -4.43 -14.84 -73.39
C GLN A 211 -5.44 -13.75 -73.77
N GLY A 212 -5.14 -12.96 -74.82
CA GLY A 212 -6.06 -11.99 -75.39
C GLY A 212 -6.44 -10.83 -74.46
N LYS A 213 -5.72 -10.61 -73.34
CA LYS A 213 -5.91 -9.42 -72.51
C LYS A 213 -5.37 -8.20 -73.24
N GLN A 214 -6.02 -7.05 -73.04
CA GLN A 214 -5.66 -5.81 -73.72
C GLN A 214 -4.20 -5.42 -73.50
N PHE A 215 -3.69 -5.62 -72.29
CA PHE A 215 -2.29 -5.45 -71.97
C PHE A 215 -1.84 -6.43 -70.87
N HIS A 216 -0.53 -6.58 -70.74
CA HIS A 216 0.14 -7.38 -69.71
C HIS A 216 1.31 -6.59 -69.12
N ILE A 217 1.64 -6.91 -67.87
CA ILE A 217 2.82 -6.38 -67.19
C ILE A 217 3.65 -7.56 -66.75
N ASN A 218 4.93 -7.54 -67.09
CA ASN A 218 5.86 -8.62 -66.75
C ASN A 218 7.19 -8.04 -66.29
N ILE A 219 7.89 -8.77 -65.43
CA ILE A 219 9.21 -8.37 -64.95
C ILE A 219 10.22 -9.42 -65.41
N ASN A 220 11.18 -8.98 -66.22
CA ASN A 220 12.14 -9.89 -66.84
C ASN A 220 13.55 -9.29 -66.82
N PRO A 221 14.59 -10.04 -66.40
CA PRO A 221 15.97 -9.66 -66.66
C PRO A 221 16.23 -9.62 -68.16
N ASP A 222 16.66 -8.47 -68.66
CA ASP A 222 17.11 -8.29 -70.04
C ASP A 222 18.55 -8.81 -70.14
N VAL A 223 18.72 -9.98 -70.75
CA VAL A 223 20.01 -10.70 -70.81
C VAL A 223 21.05 -9.93 -71.63
N GLU A 224 20.63 -9.13 -72.61
CA GLU A 224 21.54 -8.37 -73.48
C GLU A 224 22.07 -7.11 -72.81
N LEU A 225 21.24 -6.47 -71.97
CA LEU A 225 21.58 -5.21 -71.31
C LEU A 225 22.05 -5.38 -69.86
N GLY A 226 21.88 -6.58 -69.27
CA GLY A 226 22.25 -6.86 -67.89
C GLY A 226 21.44 -6.07 -66.85
N VAL A 227 20.27 -5.57 -67.24
CA VAL A 227 19.35 -4.81 -66.39
C VAL A 227 18.00 -5.50 -66.34
N THR A 228 17.29 -5.38 -65.23
CA THR A 228 15.93 -5.91 -65.11
C THR A 228 14.91 -4.86 -65.50
N LYS A 229 13.92 -5.24 -66.30
CA LYS A 229 12.86 -4.33 -66.74
C LYS A 229 11.48 -4.82 -66.37
N LEU A 230 10.62 -3.87 -66.05
CA LEU A 230 9.17 -4.03 -66.00
C LEU A 230 8.62 -3.66 -67.38
N TRP A 231 8.20 -4.68 -68.13
CA TRP A 231 7.63 -4.55 -69.47
C TRP A 231 6.14 -4.32 -69.41
N ILE A 232 5.66 -3.39 -70.23
CA ILE A 232 4.25 -3.09 -70.44
C ILE A 232 3.93 -3.46 -71.88
N ASP A 233 3.20 -4.56 -72.04
CA ASP A 233 2.94 -5.21 -73.32
C ASP A 233 1.48 -4.98 -73.71
N VAL A 234 1.20 -4.28 -74.81
CA VAL A 234 -0.16 -3.94 -75.25
C VAL A 234 -0.47 -4.57 -76.60
N LEU A 235 -1.59 -5.28 -76.67
CA LEU A 235 -2.03 -5.93 -77.92
C LEU A 235 -2.56 -4.90 -78.92
N MET A 236 -1.97 -4.90 -80.12
CA MET A 236 -2.43 -4.09 -81.24
C MET A 236 -3.54 -4.82 -81.99
N HIS A 237 -4.71 -4.19 -82.01
CA HIS A 237 -5.90 -4.72 -82.65
C HIS A 237 -6.20 -3.99 -83.95
N ASP A 238 -6.67 -4.75 -84.93
CA ASP A 238 -7.30 -4.22 -86.12
C ASP A 238 -8.67 -4.86 -86.29
N ASP A 239 -9.72 -4.04 -86.17
CA ASP A 239 -11.09 -4.49 -85.95
C ASP A 239 -11.19 -5.51 -84.78
N ASN A 240 -11.32 -6.81 -85.09
CA ASN A 240 -11.41 -7.90 -84.11
C ASN A 240 -10.20 -8.86 -84.14
N GLU A 241 -9.16 -8.57 -84.93
CA GLU A 241 -7.97 -9.41 -85.04
C GLU A 241 -6.76 -8.75 -84.39
N ILE A 242 -6.02 -9.54 -83.60
CA ILE A 242 -4.73 -9.13 -83.05
C ILE A 242 -3.71 -9.16 -84.20
N THR A 243 -3.15 -8.00 -84.55
CA THR A 243 -2.17 -7.84 -85.64
C THR A 243 -0.72 -7.80 -85.14
N GLY A 244 -0.54 -7.56 -83.84
CA GLY A 244 0.76 -7.52 -83.20
C GLY A 244 0.67 -7.03 -81.77
N MET A 245 1.80 -6.58 -81.25
CA MET A 245 1.95 -6.06 -79.90
C MET A 245 2.91 -4.87 -79.93
N VAL A 246 2.66 -3.89 -79.09
CA VAL A 246 3.57 -2.77 -78.86
C VAL A 246 3.79 -2.62 -77.37
N GLY A 247 4.87 -1.98 -76.97
CA GLY A 247 5.09 -1.74 -75.56
C GLY A 247 6.32 -0.92 -75.26
N THR A 248 6.57 -0.79 -73.97
CA THR A 248 7.72 -0.09 -73.40
C THR A 248 8.19 -0.83 -72.16
N GLY A 249 9.45 -0.63 -71.77
CA GLY A 249 10.03 -1.16 -70.54
C GLY A 249 10.41 -0.03 -69.59
N LEU A 250 10.17 -0.24 -68.29
CA LEU A 250 10.72 0.57 -67.22
C LEU A 250 11.90 -0.14 -66.57
N GLU A 251 13.00 0.56 -66.32
CA GLU A 251 14.13 0.06 -65.54
C GLU A 251 13.67 -0.23 -64.10
N LEU A 252 13.76 -1.50 -63.70
CA LEU A 252 13.21 -1.98 -62.44
C LEU A 252 13.90 -1.34 -61.23
N ASP A 253 15.22 -1.20 -61.26
CA ASP A 253 15.99 -0.67 -60.11
C ASP A 253 15.57 0.77 -59.79
N SER A 254 15.56 1.64 -60.80
CA SER A 254 15.10 3.03 -60.69
C SER A 254 13.63 3.12 -60.24
N PHE A 255 12.80 2.18 -60.68
CA PHE A 255 11.38 2.11 -60.31
C PHE A 255 11.19 1.64 -58.86
N LEU A 256 11.96 0.65 -58.40
CA LEU A 256 11.92 0.14 -57.02
C LEU A 256 12.41 1.17 -56.01
N GLU A 257 13.48 1.92 -56.31
CA GLU A 257 13.93 3.05 -55.48
C GLU A 257 12.82 4.08 -55.27
N GLU A 258 12.02 4.32 -56.30
CA GLU A 258 10.93 5.29 -56.29
C GLU A 258 9.63 4.79 -55.68
N ILE A 259 9.45 3.51 -55.38
CA ILE A 259 8.16 2.97 -54.91
C ILE A 259 8.33 2.18 -53.61
N VAL A 260 9.33 1.28 -53.55
CA VAL A 260 9.49 0.31 -52.46
C VAL A 260 10.55 0.75 -51.44
N ASP A 261 11.58 1.52 -51.83
CA ASP A 261 12.72 1.84 -50.94
C ASP A 261 12.52 3.11 -50.08
N ILE A 262 11.46 3.18 -49.25
CA ILE A 262 11.40 4.23 -48.20
C ILE A 262 12.26 3.87 -46.98
N GLY A 263 12.79 2.64 -46.91
CA GLY A 263 13.69 2.21 -45.85
C GLY A 263 13.11 2.41 -44.43
N GLN A 264 11.78 2.39 -44.28
CA GLN A 264 11.15 2.52 -42.97
C GLN A 264 11.35 1.22 -42.18
N PRO A 265 11.99 1.26 -41.00
CA PRO A 265 12.16 0.09 -40.16
C PRO A 265 10.80 -0.50 -39.77
N GLY A 266 10.67 -1.83 -39.84
CA GLY A 266 9.44 -2.53 -39.49
C GLY A 266 8.30 -2.44 -40.52
N ILE A 267 8.51 -1.86 -41.71
CA ILE A 267 7.51 -1.90 -42.81
C ILE A 267 8.15 -2.55 -44.03
N THR A 268 7.51 -3.60 -44.54
CA THR A 268 7.90 -4.29 -45.78
C THR A 268 6.72 -4.25 -46.75
N THR A 269 6.88 -3.51 -47.84
CA THR A 269 5.88 -3.42 -48.91
C THR A 269 6.29 -4.31 -50.08
N LEU A 270 5.34 -5.05 -50.63
CA LEU A 270 5.55 -5.91 -51.78
C LEU A 270 4.29 -5.97 -52.65
N PHE A 271 4.46 -6.27 -53.93
CA PHE A 271 3.36 -6.38 -54.89
C PHE A 271 3.35 -7.76 -55.50
N VAL A 272 2.17 -8.37 -55.58
CA VAL A 272 1.98 -9.72 -56.10
C VAL A 272 0.93 -9.73 -57.20
N ASP A 273 1.06 -10.67 -58.13
CA ASP A 273 0.02 -10.92 -59.11
C ASP A 273 -1.19 -11.64 -58.49
N HIS A 274 -2.21 -11.92 -59.29
CA HIS A 274 -3.41 -12.62 -58.84
C HIS A 274 -3.19 -14.07 -58.38
N SER A 275 -2.05 -14.68 -58.71
CA SER A 275 -1.64 -16.00 -58.23
C SER A 275 -0.84 -15.93 -56.92
N GLY A 276 -0.45 -14.73 -56.49
CA GLY A 276 0.40 -14.49 -55.33
C GLY A 276 1.90 -14.51 -55.65
N ALA A 277 2.28 -14.50 -56.94
CA ALA A 277 3.68 -14.43 -57.36
C ALA A 277 4.22 -13.02 -57.18
N ILE A 278 5.36 -12.89 -56.51
CA ILE A 278 5.94 -11.61 -56.11
C ILE A 278 6.47 -10.90 -57.35
N GLN A 279 5.86 -9.77 -57.70
CA GLN A 279 6.26 -8.93 -58.83
C GLN A 279 7.29 -7.89 -58.37
N LEU A 280 6.99 -7.16 -57.29
CA LEU A 280 7.89 -6.12 -56.79
C LEU A 280 8.21 -6.36 -55.32
N HIS A 281 9.51 -6.32 -55.01
CA HIS A 281 10.02 -6.44 -53.65
C HIS A 281 11.37 -5.72 -53.55
N ARG A 282 11.76 -5.30 -52.34
CA ARG A 282 13.04 -4.60 -52.12
C ARG A 282 14.25 -5.49 -52.37
N ASP A 283 14.14 -6.74 -51.93
CA ASP A 283 15.12 -7.78 -52.21
C ASP A 283 14.82 -8.42 -53.58
N PRO A 284 15.70 -8.24 -54.58
CA PRO A 284 15.51 -8.80 -55.93
C PRO A 284 15.47 -10.33 -55.95
N ASP A 285 16.12 -11.02 -55.00
CA ASP A 285 16.19 -12.49 -54.98
C ASP A 285 14.82 -13.14 -54.72
N VAL A 286 13.88 -12.35 -54.17
CA VAL A 286 12.52 -12.78 -53.83
C VAL A 286 11.55 -12.55 -55.00
N ILE A 287 11.90 -11.69 -55.97
CA ILE A 287 11.04 -11.37 -57.11
C ILE A 287 10.91 -12.60 -58.02
N ASP A 288 9.69 -12.86 -58.51
CA ASP A 288 9.43 -13.89 -59.52
C ASP A 288 9.58 -13.33 -60.93
N TYR A 289 10.78 -13.48 -61.49
CA TYR A 289 11.04 -13.08 -62.88
C TYR A 289 10.34 -14.00 -63.88
N ALA A 290 9.79 -13.43 -64.96
CA ALA A 290 9.10 -14.16 -66.02
C ALA A 290 7.97 -15.08 -65.51
N SER A 291 7.20 -14.59 -64.52
CA SER A 291 6.11 -15.32 -63.85
C SER A 291 5.07 -15.88 -64.83
N LEU A 292 4.81 -15.17 -65.93
CA LEU A 292 3.85 -15.54 -66.97
C LEU A 292 4.14 -16.87 -67.68
N VAL A 293 5.41 -17.22 -67.85
CA VAL A 293 5.83 -18.45 -68.56
C VAL A 293 6.13 -19.60 -67.59
N LYS A 294 6.16 -19.33 -66.28
CA LYS A 294 6.46 -20.32 -65.23
C LYS A 294 5.21 -21.08 -64.76
N PRO A 295 5.29 -22.40 -64.53
CA PRO A 295 4.22 -23.15 -63.88
C PRO A 295 3.95 -22.68 -62.44
N GLU A 296 2.68 -22.72 -62.00
CA GLU A 296 2.19 -22.31 -60.65
C GLU A 296 2.91 -22.93 -59.43
N GLY A 297 3.76 -23.95 -59.60
CA GLY A 297 4.56 -24.56 -58.53
C GLY A 297 6.03 -24.17 -58.50
N GLN A 298 6.48 -23.31 -59.43
CA GLN A 298 7.88 -22.87 -59.58
C GLN A 298 8.04 -21.35 -59.42
N LYS A 299 6.95 -20.64 -59.11
CA LYS A 299 6.94 -19.19 -58.92
C LYS A 299 7.41 -18.84 -57.51
N ASN A 300 8.16 -17.74 -57.37
CA ASN A 300 8.42 -17.15 -56.05
C ASN A 300 7.13 -16.49 -55.55
N SER A 301 6.37 -17.18 -54.69
CA SER A 301 5.11 -16.67 -54.14
C SER A 301 5.28 -16.06 -52.75
N ILE A 302 4.34 -15.21 -52.38
CA ILE A 302 4.25 -14.62 -51.05
C ILE A 302 4.17 -15.66 -49.92
N ASP A 303 3.70 -16.89 -50.20
CA ASP A 303 3.67 -17.96 -49.21
C ASP A 303 5.07 -18.42 -48.78
N LEU A 304 6.12 -18.11 -49.55
CA LEU A 304 7.52 -18.38 -49.17
C LEU A 304 8.01 -17.45 -48.06
N LEU A 305 7.41 -16.26 -47.95
CA LEU A 305 7.75 -15.27 -46.92
C LEU A 305 6.97 -15.48 -45.62
N LEU A 306 5.84 -16.19 -45.67
CA LEU A 306 4.97 -16.36 -44.52
C LEU A 306 5.11 -17.73 -43.88
N ASP A 307 5.15 -17.77 -42.54
CA ASP A 307 5.20 -19.01 -41.78
C ASP A 307 3.84 -19.71 -41.85
N GLY A 308 3.69 -20.66 -42.77
CA GLY A 308 2.58 -21.60 -42.78
C GLY A 308 1.48 -21.38 -43.83
N GLY A 309 1.79 -20.70 -44.95
CA GLY A 309 0.92 -20.66 -46.14
C GLY A 309 -0.46 -20.11 -45.83
N GLU A 310 -0.51 -18.85 -45.42
CA GLU A 310 -1.67 -18.24 -44.78
C GLU A 310 -2.92 -18.22 -45.66
N VAL A 311 -3.76 -19.23 -45.45
CA VAL A 311 -5.08 -19.39 -46.07
C VAL A 311 -5.92 -18.11 -45.92
N ARG A 312 -5.77 -17.40 -44.81
CA ARG A 312 -6.53 -16.18 -44.52
C ARG A 312 -6.14 -15.02 -45.43
N MET A 313 -4.85 -14.85 -45.70
CA MET A 313 -4.36 -13.85 -46.65
C MET A 313 -4.88 -14.14 -48.07
N ARG A 314 -4.84 -15.41 -48.50
CA ARG A 314 -5.41 -15.82 -49.79
C ARG A 314 -6.91 -15.52 -49.89
N GLN A 315 -7.68 -15.76 -48.81
CA GLN A 315 -9.09 -15.42 -48.76
C GLN A 315 -9.34 -13.91 -48.87
N MET A 316 -8.50 -13.08 -48.25
CA MET A 316 -8.59 -11.62 -48.36
C MET A 316 -8.31 -11.14 -49.78
N MET A 317 -7.28 -11.69 -50.44
CA MET A 317 -6.98 -11.41 -51.85
C MET A 317 -8.15 -11.81 -52.76
N GLU A 318 -8.68 -13.02 -52.59
CA GLU A 318 -9.82 -13.51 -53.38
C GLU A 318 -11.07 -12.64 -53.17
N GLN A 319 -11.34 -12.22 -51.92
CA GLN A 319 -12.45 -11.32 -51.60
C GLN A 319 -12.30 -9.95 -52.29
N LEU A 320 -11.14 -9.30 -52.13
CA LEU A 320 -10.87 -7.97 -52.72
C LEU A 320 -11.02 -7.99 -54.24
N ARG A 321 -10.51 -9.04 -54.90
CA ARG A 321 -10.63 -9.22 -56.36
C ARG A 321 -12.06 -9.51 -56.78
N ALA A 322 -12.78 -10.37 -56.07
CA ALA A 322 -14.18 -10.69 -56.40
C ALA A 322 -15.10 -9.46 -56.29
N GLU A 323 -14.88 -8.63 -55.27
CA GLU A 323 -15.61 -7.37 -55.08
C GLU A 323 -15.18 -6.27 -56.07
N HIS A 324 -14.12 -6.49 -56.86
CA HIS A 324 -13.45 -5.45 -57.66
C HIS A 324 -13.16 -4.20 -56.82
N ALA A 325 -12.73 -4.43 -55.59
CA ALA A 325 -12.43 -3.40 -54.62
C ALA A 325 -11.28 -2.54 -55.13
N GLY A 326 -11.46 -1.22 -55.17
CA GLY A 326 -10.37 -0.30 -55.50
C GLY A 326 -9.33 -0.23 -54.37
N PRO A 327 -8.18 0.44 -54.62
CA PRO A 327 -7.09 0.56 -53.64
C PRO A 327 -7.49 1.29 -52.35
N GLU A 328 -8.66 1.92 -52.29
CA GLU A 328 -9.18 2.55 -51.07
C GLU A 328 -9.70 1.55 -50.04
N GLN A 329 -10.08 0.33 -50.45
CA GLN A 329 -10.58 -0.70 -49.56
C GLN A 329 -9.42 -1.64 -49.19
N VAL A 330 -8.95 -1.48 -47.96
CA VAL A 330 -7.84 -2.28 -47.41
C VAL A 330 -8.39 -3.31 -46.44
N LEU A 331 -8.01 -4.57 -46.61
CA LEU A 331 -8.24 -5.60 -45.61
C LEU A 331 -6.96 -5.79 -44.78
N THR A 332 -7.12 -6.02 -43.48
CA THR A 332 -6.00 -6.18 -42.55
C THR A 332 -6.13 -7.45 -41.72
N ASP A 333 -5.02 -8.12 -41.46
CA ASP A 333 -4.97 -9.28 -40.58
C ASP A 333 -3.57 -9.52 -40.03
N PHE A 334 -3.49 -10.35 -38.98
CA PHE A 334 -2.20 -10.74 -38.42
C PHE A 334 -1.65 -11.97 -39.12
N VAL A 335 -0.36 -11.86 -39.45
CA VAL A 335 0.40 -12.86 -40.19
C VAL A 335 1.71 -13.19 -39.46
N SER A 336 2.31 -14.34 -39.71
CA SER A 336 3.62 -14.71 -39.16
C SER A 336 4.68 -14.72 -40.26
N MET A 337 5.81 -14.06 -40.00
CA MET A 337 6.98 -14.03 -40.88
C MET A 337 8.22 -14.07 -39.97
N ASP A 338 9.16 -14.99 -40.27
CA ASP A 338 10.38 -15.23 -39.48
C ASP A 338 10.13 -15.48 -37.97
N GLY A 339 9.01 -16.13 -37.64
CA GLY A 339 8.58 -16.40 -36.27
C GLY A 339 8.06 -15.19 -35.49
N LYS A 340 7.91 -14.03 -36.16
CA LYS A 340 7.34 -12.80 -35.58
C LYS A 340 5.95 -12.52 -36.13
N ARG A 341 5.11 -11.94 -35.28
CA ARG A 341 3.75 -11.51 -35.64
C ARG A 341 3.81 -10.15 -36.34
N HIS A 342 3.40 -10.12 -37.60
CA HIS A 342 3.26 -8.91 -38.40
C HIS A 342 1.78 -8.61 -38.64
N LEU A 343 1.46 -7.34 -38.87
CA LEU A 343 0.16 -6.92 -39.34
C LEU A 343 0.25 -6.73 -40.86
N ALA A 344 -0.46 -7.54 -41.63
CA ALA A 344 -0.58 -7.40 -43.07
C ALA A 344 -1.75 -6.49 -43.43
N GLY A 345 -1.52 -5.52 -44.31
CA GLY A 345 -2.54 -4.77 -45.03
C GLY A 345 -2.50 -5.15 -46.51
N ILE A 346 -3.68 -5.38 -47.11
CA ILE A 346 -3.81 -5.84 -48.49
C ILE A 346 -4.79 -4.94 -49.23
N ALA A 347 -4.41 -4.49 -50.42
CA ALA A 347 -5.29 -3.80 -51.35
C ALA A 347 -5.20 -4.42 -52.75
N TYR A 348 -6.33 -4.42 -53.47
CA TYR A 348 -6.38 -4.85 -54.86
C TYR A 348 -6.21 -3.65 -55.80
N LEU A 349 -5.41 -3.84 -56.84
CA LEU A 349 -5.10 -2.85 -57.86
C LEU A 349 -5.81 -3.26 -59.17
N PRO A 350 -7.08 -2.87 -59.35
CA PRO A 350 -7.89 -3.36 -60.47
C PRO A 350 -7.37 -2.92 -61.83
N ALA A 351 -6.62 -1.81 -61.89
CA ALA A 351 -5.99 -1.33 -63.11
C ALA A 351 -5.06 -2.37 -63.71
N ILE A 352 -4.28 -3.09 -62.89
CA ILE A 352 -3.21 -4.00 -63.33
C ILE A 352 -3.39 -5.46 -62.87
N ASP A 353 -4.51 -5.78 -62.20
CA ASP A 353 -4.83 -7.12 -61.65
C ASP A 353 -3.76 -7.66 -60.66
N TRP A 354 -3.17 -6.75 -59.88
CA TRP A 354 -2.19 -7.05 -58.83
C TRP A 354 -2.76 -6.75 -57.45
N PHE A 355 -2.09 -7.24 -56.41
CA PHE A 355 -2.31 -6.85 -55.03
C PHE A 355 -1.07 -6.18 -54.47
N GLU A 356 -1.29 -5.14 -53.68
CA GLU A 356 -0.29 -4.65 -52.75
C GLU A 356 -0.45 -5.39 -51.42
N VAL A 357 0.67 -5.84 -50.87
CA VAL A 357 0.75 -6.39 -49.52
C VAL A 357 1.81 -5.63 -48.73
N THR A 358 1.39 -5.03 -47.62
CA THR A 358 2.28 -4.32 -46.70
C THR A 358 2.31 -5.05 -45.36
N LEU A 359 3.48 -5.49 -44.94
CA LEU A 359 3.74 -6.20 -43.69
C LEU A 359 4.36 -5.26 -42.67
N ILE A 360 3.72 -5.11 -41.51
CA ILE A 360 4.15 -4.17 -40.46
C ILE A 360 4.55 -4.95 -39.20
N ASP A 361 5.82 -4.86 -38.79
CA ASP A 361 6.32 -5.29 -37.48
C ASP A 361 5.95 -4.21 -36.44
N LEU A 362 4.89 -4.46 -35.67
CA LEU A 362 4.41 -3.52 -34.66
C LEU A 362 5.39 -3.35 -33.49
N ASP A 363 6.24 -4.35 -33.22
CA ASP A 363 7.23 -4.30 -32.14
C ASP A 363 8.42 -3.40 -32.53
N GLU A 364 8.77 -3.35 -33.81
CA GLU A 364 9.79 -2.44 -34.33
C GLU A 364 9.24 -1.02 -34.56
N LEU A 365 8.01 -0.90 -35.08
CA LEU A 365 7.39 0.40 -35.40
C LEU A 365 6.98 1.18 -34.14
N MET A 366 6.36 0.51 -33.17
CA MET A 366 5.88 1.13 -31.92
C MET A 366 6.22 0.26 -30.70
N PRO A 367 7.51 0.17 -30.33
CA PRO A 367 7.92 -0.66 -29.21
C PRO A 367 7.25 -0.20 -27.91
N VAL A 368 6.73 -1.15 -27.13
CA VAL A 368 6.04 -0.90 -25.84
C VAL A 368 6.94 -0.11 -24.87
N SER A 369 8.26 -0.18 -25.02
CA SER A 369 9.24 0.60 -24.25
C SER A 369 9.06 2.12 -24.39
N HIS A 370 8.53 2.62 -25.51
CA HIS A 370 8.26 4.05 -25.69
C HIS A 370 7.20 4.55 -24.68
N PHE A 371 6.29 3.67 -24.26
CA PHE A 371 5.30 3.96 -23.24
C PHE A 371 5.83 3.81 -21.80
N ALA A 372 7.06 3.33 -21.59
CA ALA A 372 7.62 3.10 -20.26
C ALA A 372 7.74 4.39 -19.42
N SER A 373 7.95 5.54 -20.07
CA SER A 373 7.96 6.85 -19.41
C SER A 373 6.61 7.19 -18.77
N VAL A 374 5.50 6.86 -19.44
CA VAL A 374 4.14 7.03 -18.93
C VAL A 374 3.91 6.11 -17.73
N ALA A 375 4.30 4.83 -17.84
CA ALA A 375 4.22 3.87 -16.74
C ALA A 375 5.01 4.33 -15.50
N LEU A 376 6.21 4.92 -15.71
CA LEU A 376 7.03 5.46 -14.64
C LEU A 376 6.32 6.60 -13.90
N VAL A 377 5.74 7.56 -14.63
CA VAL A 377 5.01 8.68 -14.02
C VAL A 377 3.82 8.19 -13.19
N PHE A 378 2.99 7.28 -13.73
CA PHE A 378 1.88 6.70 -12.97
C PHE A 378 2.36 5.93 -11.73
N SER A 379 3.47 5.19 -11.84
CA SER A 379 4.06 4.45 -10.73
C SER A 379 4.58 5.38 -9.63
N LEU A 380 5.23 6.49 -10.00
CA LEU A 380 5.70 7.51 -9.05
C LEU A 380 4.52 8.23 -8.37
N MET A 381 3.45 8.54 -9.11
CA MET A 381 2.24 9.13 -8.54
C MET A 381 1.55 8.18 -7.54
N LEU A 382 1.44 6.89 -7.89
CA LEU A 382 0.90 5.86 -6.99
C LEU A 382 1.74 5.72 -5.72
N LEU A 383 3.07 5.68 -5.87
CA LEU A 383 4.00 5.62 -4.74
C LEU A 383 3.89 6.87 -3.85
N GLY A 384 3.78 8.05 -4.46
CA GLY A 384 3.55 9.31 -3.75
C GLY A 384 2.23 9.31 -2.97
N ALA A 385 1.13 8.88 -3.58
CA ALA A 385 -0.17 8.78 -2.93
C ALA A 385 -0.14 7.79 -1.74
N LEU A 386 0.52 6.64 -1.90
CA LEU A 386 0.67 5.64 -0.84
C LEU A 386 1.60 6.14 0.28
N LEU A 387 2.65 6.89 -0.04
CA LEU A 387 3.50 7.55 0.96
C LEU A 387 2.73 8.58 1.78
N ILE A 388 1.92 9.42 1.11
CA ILE A 388 1.05 10.40 1.77
C ILE A 388 0.04 9.68 2.68
N MET A 389 -0.61 8.62 2.19
CA MET A 389 -1.52 7.78 2.97
C MET A 389 -0.82 7.17 4.19
N HIS A 390 0.42 6.67 4.03
CA HIS A 390 1.22 6.14 5.13
C HIS A 390 1.51 7.21 6.20
N ILE A 391 1.94 8.40 5.77
CA ILE A 391 2.21 9.53 6.67
C ILE A 391 0.93 9.94 7.41
N ALA A 392 -0.18 10.05 6.69
CA ALA A 392 -1.49 10.41 7.24
C ALA A 392 -1.96 9.38 8.27
N LEU A 393 -1.96 8.08 7.93
CA LEU A 393 -2.33 6.99 8.83
C LEU A 393 -1.48 6.97 10.10
N ARG A 394 -0.17 7.18 9.98
CA ARG A 394 0.74 7.22 11.12
C ARG A 394 0.49 8.43 12.03
N ARG A 395 0.27 9.61 11.45
CA ARG A 395 0.04 10.86 12.21
C ARG A 395 -1.35 10.93 12.84
N LEU A 396 -2.39 10.53 12.12
CA LEU A 396 -3.78 10.69 12.54
C LEU A 396 -4.29 9.52 13.40
N LEU A 397 -3.80 8.29 13.18
CA LEU A 397 -4.29 7.11 13.89
C LEU A 397 -3.22 6.45 14.77
N LEU A 398 -2.07 6.08 14.20
CA LEU A 398 -1.12 5.19 14.90
C LEU A 398 -0.39 5.87 16.08
N ASN A 399 0.13 7.08 15.88
CA ASN A 399 0.88 7.80 16.93
C ASN A 399 0.00 8.20 18.13
N PRO A 400 -1.21 8.77 17.95
CA PRO A 400 -2.09 9.08 19.07
C PRO A 400 -2.49 7.84 19.90
N LEU A 401 -2.73 6.69 19.24
CA LEU A 401 -3.06 5.44 19.93
C LEU A 401 -1.89 4.93 20.80
N LEU A 402 -0.66 4.96 20.27
CA LEU A 402 0.53 4.57 21.03
C LEU A 402 0.79 5.52 22.22
N ALA A 403 0.57 6.82 22.04
CA ALA A 403 0.69 7.78 23.12
C ALA A 403 -0.35 7.53 24.22
N LEU A 404 -1.60 7.23 23.84
CA LEU A 404 -2.67 6.88 24.76
C LEU A 404 -2.34 5.62 25.56
N GLU A 405 -1.83 4.56 24.92
CA GLU A 405 -1.39 3.33 25.59
C GLU A 405 -0.32 3.62 26.65
N GLN A 406 0.70 4.42 26.31
CA GLN A 406 1.77 4.79 27.25
C GLN A 406 1.25 5.62 28.42
N ALA A 407 0.32 6.55 28.17
CA ALA A 407 -0.32 7.32 29.23
C ALA A 407 -1.17 6.43 30.15
N MET A 408 -1.89 5.46 29.60
CA MET A 408 -2.65 4.47 30.38
C MET A 408 -1.75 3.69 31.34
N LEU A 409 -0.59 3.21 30.88
CA LEU A 409 0.37 2.50 31.72
C LEU A 409 0.94 3.39 32.84
N LYS A 410 1.25 4.67 32.54
CA LYS A 410 1.72 5.63 33.56
C LYS A 410 0.65 5.94 34.61
N VAL A 411 -0.61 6.11 34.19
CA VAL A 411 -1.76 6.32 35.08
C VAL A 411 -1.99 5.11 35.98
N GLN A 412 -1.86 3.89 35.43
CA GLN A 412 -1.93 2.66 36.23
C GLN A 412 -0.82 2.57 37.28
N ALA A 413 0.37 3.11 37.00
CA ALA A 413 1.47 3.22 37.95
C ALA A 413 1.32 4.37 38.97
N GLY A 414 0.18 5.08 38.97
CA GLY A 414 -0.12 6.18 39.90
C GLY A 414 0.31 7.57 39.41
N ASN A 415 0.97 7.68 38.25
CA ASN A 415 1.27 8.98 37.65
C ASN A 415 0.08 9.47 36.81
N PHE A 416 -0.89 10.09 37.48
CA PHE A 416 -2.11 10.60 36.84
C PHE A 416 -1.88 11.81 35.92
N GLU A 417 -0.78 12.53 36.07
CA GLU A 417 -0.46 13.73 35.27
C GLU A 417 -0.06 13.39 33.84
N ALA A 418 0.39 12.15 33.61
CA ALA A 418 0.68 11.63 32.27
C ALA A 418 -0.50 11.71 31.29
N ALA A 419 -1.74 11.74 31.78
CA ALA A 419 -2.93 11.89 30.93
C ALA A 419 -3.09 13.34 30.40
N ASP A 420 -2.56 14.34 31.12
CA ASP A 420 -2.59 15.74 30.70
C ASP A 420 -1.53 16.04 29.62
N GLU A 421 -0.45 15.23 29.55
CA GLU A 421 0.61 15.31 28.51
C GLU A 421 0.18 14.78 27.12
N LEU A 422 -0.98 14.12 27.03
CA LEU A 422 -1.44 13.53 25.77
C LEU A 422 -1.71 14.61 24.70
N PRO A 423 -1.31 14.39 23.43
CA PRO A 423 -1.53 15.35 22.36
C PRO A 423 -3.02 15.55 22.09
N SER A 424 -3.38 16.78 21.70
CA SER A 424 -4.69 17.10 21.16
C SER A 424 -4.89 16.33 19.86
N SER A 425 -5.94 15.51 19.79
CA SER A 425 -6.35 14.82 18.59
C SER A 425 -7.79 15.22 18.29
N GLU A 426 -8.15 15.32 17.02
CA GLU A 426 -9.52 15.58 16.57
C GLU A 426 -10.24 14.26 16.23
N GLY A 427 -11.55 14.33 15.96
CA GLY A 427 -12.34 13.15 15.60
C GLY A 427 -12.56 12.16 16.74
N GLU A 428 -12.79 10.89 16.41
CA GLU A 428 -13.13 9.84 17.38
C GLU A 428 -12.01 9.58 18.39
N ILE A 429 -10.75 9.57 17.94
CA ILE A 429 -9.59 9.35 18.79
C ILE A 429 -9.43 10.50 19.79
N GLY A 430 -9.63 11.74 19.32
CA GLY A 430 -9.71 12.92 20.18
C GLY A 430 -10.71 12.80 21.33
N ARG A 431 -11.92 12.32 21.03
CA ARG A 431 -12.95 12.09 22.05
C ARG A 431 -12.51 11.04 23.07
N VAL A 432 -11.90 9.94 22.63
CA VAL A 432 -11.41 8.88 23.54
C VAL A 432 -10.31 9.43 24.45
N ILE A 433 -9.34 10.18 23.92
CA ILE A 433 -8.28 10.83 24.69
C ILE A 433 -8.89 11.79 25.73
N SER A 434 -9.89 12.58 25.34
CA SER A 434 -10.57 13.51 26.24
C SER A 434 -11.31 12.80 27.38
N HIS A 435 -12.05 11.72 27.08
CA HIS A 435 -12.72 10.91 28.10
C HIS A 435 -11.71 10.26 29.05
N PHE A 436 -10.62 9.71 28.53
CA PHE A 436 -9.55 9.13 29.34
C PHE A 436 -8.92 10.18 30.26
N ARG A 437 -8.63 11.38 29.75
CA ARG A 437 -8.10 12.49 30.54
C ARG A 437 -9.04 12.91 31.66
N THR A 438 -10.34 13.00 31.36
CA THR A 438 -11.38 13.30 32.37
C THR A 438 -11.43 12.23 33.46
N MET A 439 -11.39 10.95 33.09
CA MET A 439 -11.34 9.84 34.05
C MET A 439 -10.09 9.89 34.92
N ALA A 440 -8.91 10.09 34.33
CA ALA A 440 -7.64 10.14 35.06
C ALA A 440 -7.63 11.27 36.11
N ARG A 441 -8.16 12.46 35.76
CA ARG A 441 -8.33 13.57 36.72
C ARG A 441 -9.29 13.22 37.85
N ALA A 442 -10.45 12.64 37.54
CA ALA A 442 -11.42 12.25 38.55
C ALA A 442 -10.82 11.24 39.54
N ILE A 443 -10.04 10.26 39.06
CA ILE A 443 -9.35 9.29 39.93
C ILE A 443 -8.29 9.99 40.79
N ARG A 444 -7.48 10.89 40.21
CA ARG A 444 -6.47 11.66 40.95
C ARG A 444 -7.09 12.46 42.09
N ASP A 445 -8.16 13.20 41.79
CA ASP A 445 -8.82 14.07 42.76
C ASP A 445 -9.48 13.25 43.86
N ASN A 446 -10.10 12.11 43.52
CA ASN A 446 -10.67 11.21 44.52
C ASN A 446 -9.60 10.55 45.40
N THR A 447 -8.46 10.16 44.82
CA THR A 447 -7.33 9.57 45.57
C THR A 447 -6.79 10.57 46.59
N ARG A 448 -6.53 11.81 46.17
CA ARG A 448 -6.11 12.91 47.08
C ARG A 448 -7.13 13.17 48.18
N HIS A 449 -8.42 13.16 47.85
CA HIS A 449 -9.50 13.35 48.82
C HIS A 449 -9.57 12.22 49.86
N LEU A 450 -9.40 10.96 49.42
CA LEU A 450 -9.36 9.81 50.32
C LEU A 450 -8.13 9.86 51.23
N GLU A 451 -6.95 10.19 50.70
CA GLU A 451 -5.72 10.33 51.49
C GLU A 451 -5.87 11.40 52.58
N ALA A 452 -6.44 12.56 52.23
CA ALA A 452 -6.71 13.63 53.19
C ALA A 452 -7.66 13.16 54.32
N LYS A 453 -8.74 12.45 53.98
CA LYS A 453 -9.68 11.89 54.98
C LYS A 453 -9.05 10.83 55.87
N VAL A 454 -8.20 9.97 55.30
CA VAL A 454 -7.47 8.95 56.08
C VAL A 454 -6.53 9.64 57.06
N HIS A 455 -5.81 10.67 56.62
CA HIS A 455 -4.91 11.43 57.48
C HIS A 455 -5.67 12.12 58.63
N GLU A 456 -6.78 12.80 58.33
CA GLU A 456 -7.65 13.44 59.32
C GLU A 456 -8.14 12.44 60.38
N ARG A 457 -8.64 11.27 59.95
CA ARG A 457 -9.09 10.22 60.86
C ARG A 457 -7.96 9.65 61.71
N THR A 458 -6.77 9.50 61.13
CA THR A 458 -5.59 8.99 61.84
C THR A 458 -5.19 9.96 62.95
N MET A 459 -5.17 11.26 62.68
CA MET A 459 -4.90 12.29 63.70
C MET A 459 -5.97 12.31 64.80
N ALA A 460 -7.25 12.18 64.45
CA ALA A 460 -8.33 12.13 65.42
C ALA A 460 -8.22 10.91 66.36
N LEU A 461 -7.87 9.74 65.82
CA LEU A 461 -7.66 8.52 66.60
C LEU A 461 -6.45 8.63 67.54
N ASP A 462 -5.33 9.21 67.09
CA ASP A 462 -4.14 9.41 67.94
C ASP A 462 -4.47 10.31 69.14
N ARG A 463 -5.25 11.38 68.92
CA ARG A 463 -5.67 12.28 70.00
C ARG A 463 -6.54 11.59 71.04
N LEU A 464 -7.54 10.80 70.61
CA LEU A 464 -8.40 10.01 71.51
C LEU A 464 -7.62 8.93 72.26
N ALA A 465 -6.56 8.38 71.67
CA ALA A 465 -5.76 7.34 72.31
C ALA A 465 -4.86 7.88 73.44
N ARG A 466 -4.40 9.13 73.36
CA ARG A 466 -3.34 9.68 74.23
C ARG A 466 -3.78 10.74 75.24
N HIS A 467 -4.94 11.36 75.04
CA HIS A 467 -5.44 12.42 75.92
C HIS A 467 -6.68 11.98 76.72
N ASP A 468 -6.89 12.61 77.87
CA ASP A 468 -8.11 12.45 78.67
C ASP A 468 -9.19 13.43 78.17
N ASP A 469 -10.41 12.95 77.92
CA ASP A 469 -11.48 13.74 77.30
C ASP A 469 -11.97 14.90 78.18
N LEU A 470 -11.97 14.73 79.51
CA LEU A 470 -12.49 15.73 80.45
C LEU A 470 -11.50 16.87 80.70
N THR A 471 -10.23 16.50 80.91
CA THR A 471 -9.18 17.45 81.33
C THR A 471 -8.34 17.94 80.15
N GLY A 472 -8.28 17.18 79.05
CA GLY A 472 -7.41 17.40 77.90
C GLY A 472 -5.91 17.20 78.19
N LEU A 473 -5.55 16.72 79.38
CA LEU A 473 -4.18 16.32 79.71
C LEU A 473 -3.85 14.99 79.00
N PHE A 474 -2.62 14.50 79.12
CA PHE A 474 -2.36 13.11 78.74
C PHE A 474 -3.23 12.18 79.60
N ASN A 475 -3.74 11.11 79.01
CA ASN A 475 -4.33 10.03 79.79
C ASN A 475 -3.21 9.12 80.33
N ARG A 476 -3.56 8.16 81.18
CA ARG A 476 -2.61 7.17 81.72
C ARG A 476 -1.77 6.48 80.66
N ARG A 477 -2.33 6.18 79.48
CA ARG A 477 -1.58 5.53 78.39
C ARG A 477 -0.56 6.50 77.77
N GLY A 478 -0.97 7.72 77.42
CA GLY A 478 -0.09 8.75 76.86
C GLY A 478 1.06 9.10 77.81
N MET A 479 0.80 9.18 79.11
CA MET A 479 1.84 9.44 80.11
C MET A 479 2.82 8.28 80.27
N ASN A 480 2.36 7.02 80.23
CA ASN A 480 3.24 5.86 80.26
C ASN A 480 4.21 5.82 79.07
N GLU A 481 3.71 6.12 77.87
CA GLU A 481 4.55 6.22 76.67
C GLU A 481 5.65 7.29 76.85
N LEU A 482 5.27 8.49 77.33
CA LEU A 482 6.22 9.57 77.61
C LEU A 482 7.24 9.23 78.71
N LEU A 483 6.82 8.57 79.78
CA LEU A 483 7.69 8.16 80.87
C LEU A 483 8.78 7.20 80.39
N HIS A 484 8.44 6.23 79.55
CA HIS A 484 9.42 5.34 78.94
C HIS A 484 10.39 6.08 78.00
N GLU A 485 9.90 7.03 77.21
CA GLU A 485 10.75 7.85 76.34
C GLU A 485 11.73 8.72 77.12
N VAL A 486 11.26 9.36 78.19
CA VAL A 486 12.07 10.20 79.07
C VAL A 486 13.10 9.37 79.83
N GLN A 487 12.72 8.24 80.42
CA GLN A 487 13.64 7.34 81.11
C GLN A 487 14.76 6.87 80.18
N ALA A 488 14.43 6.44 78.95
CA ALA A 488 15.42 6.01 77.98
C ALA A 488 16.37 7.15 77.55
N ARG A 489 15.88 8.39 77.49
CA ARG A 489 16.71 9.58 77.22
C ARG A 489 17.64 9.90 78.39
N CYS A 490 17.09 9.97 79.59
CA CYS A 490 17.82 10.24 80.82
C CYS A 490 18.92 9.20 81.09
N LEU A 491 18.67 7.92 80.80
CA LEU A 491 19.68 6.85 80.87
C LEU A 491 20.85 7.06 79.91
N ARG A 492 20.60 7.58 78.69
CA ARG A 492 21.67 7.89 77.73
C ARG A 492 22.47 9.13 78.13
N ASP A 493 21.78 10.16 78.60
CA ASP A 493 22.38 11.47 78.85
C ASP A 493 22.87 11.63 80.30
N ASN A 494 22.69 10.59 81.13
CA ASN A 494 22.97 10.55 82.57
C ASN A 494 22.34 11.74 83.34
N GLN A 495 21.07 12.01 83.05
CA GLN A 495 20.28 13.10 83.65
C GLN A 495 19.18 12.56 84.56
N THR A 496 18.79 13.35 85.55
CA THR A 496 17.64 13.05 86.43
C THR A 496 16.36 13.67 85.89
N TYR A 497 15.24 13.01 86.16
CA TYR A 497 13.90 13.52 85.88
C TYR A 497 13.04 13.45 87.14
N GLY A 498 12.03 14.32 87.21
CA GLY A 498 11.15 14.44 88.35
C GLY A 498 9.78 13.86 88.04
N LEU A 499 9.21 13.11 88.97
CA LEU A 499 7.82 12.69 88.91
C LEU A 499 7.08 13.29 90.10
N ILE A 500 6.00 14.01 89.84
CA ILE A 500 5.09 14.54 90.85
C ILE A 500 3.76 13.82 90.68
N TRP A 501 3.26 13.24 91.76
CA TRP A 501 1.96 12.60 91.87
C TRP A 501 1.07 13.46 92.77
N LEU A 502 -0.06 13.90 92.23
CA LEU A 502 -1.04 14.71 92.93
C LEU A 502 -2.34 13.94 93.06
N ASP A 503 -3.02 14.10 94.19
CA ASP A 503 -4.34 13.56 94.44
C ASP A 503 -5.21 14.63 95.11
N LEU A 504 -6.43 14.79 94.62
CA LEU A 504 -7.38 15.75 95.17
C LEU A 504 -7.90 15.26 96.53
N ASP A 505 -7.61 16.03 97.57
CA ASP A 505 -8.03 15.71 98.92
C ASP A 505 -9.56 15.70 99.02
N ASN A 506 -10.11 14.61 99.58
CA ASN A 506 -11.54 14.45 99.82
C ASN A 506 -12.42 14.61 98.56
N PHE A 507 -11.90 14.27 97.38
CA PHE A 507 -12.64 14.39 96.12
C PHE A 507 -13.98 13.64 96.12
N LYS A 508 -14.05 12.50 96.80
CA LYS A 508 -15.31 11.77 96.99
C LYS A 508 -16.36 12.61 97.73
N ASP A 509 -15.96 13.35 98.75
CA ASP A 509 -16.87 14.23 99.50
C ASP A 509 -17.35 15.41 98.63
N ILE A 510 -16.50 15.90 97.72
CA ILE A 510 -16.90 16.92 96.73
C ILE A 510 -18.01 16.36 95.82
N ASN A 511 -17.83 15.14 95.30
CA ASN A 511 -18.83 14.49 94.46
C ASN A 511 -20.13 14.18 95.22
N ASP A 512 -20.01 13.65 96.44
CA ASP A 512 -21.15 13.20 97.24
C ASP A 512 -21.98 14.40 97.74
N ASN A 513 -21.35 15.55 98.05
CA ASN A 513 -22.04 16.74 98.57
C ASN A 513 -22.45 17.75 97.49
N HIS A 514 -21.73 17.84 96.36
CA HIS A 514 -21.93 18.88 95.34
C HIS A 514 -22.26 18.33 93.95
N GLY A 515 -22.28 17.01 93.79
CA GLY A 515 -22.59 16.32 92.54
C GLY A 515 -21.40 16.24 91.57
N HIS A 516 -21.43 15.25 90.69
CA HIS A 516 -20.33 14.95 89.76
C HIS A 516 -19.93 16.13 88.86
N GLY A 517 -20.87 17.01 88.47
CA GLY A 517 -20.52 18.18 87.66
C GLY A 517 -19.59 19.17 88.36
N LYS A 518 -19.68 19.31 89.69
CA LYS A 518 -18.74 20.13 90.47
C LYS A 518 -17.41 19.41 90.72
N GLY A 519 -17.42 18.08 90.80
CA GLY A 519 -16.20 17.27 90.78
C GLY A 519 -15.46 17.40 89.45
N ASP A 520 -16.16 17.32 88.32
CA ASP A 520 -15.58 17.51 86.98
C ASP A 520 -14.95 18.90 86.82
N LEU A 521 -15.62 19.93 87.34
CA LEU A 521 -15.07 21.29 87.37
C LEU A 521 -13.80 21.37 88.22
N ALA A 522 -13.76 20.72 89.40
CA ALA A 522 -12.56 20.66 90.23
C ALA A 522 -11.38 20.00 89.49
N LEU A 523 -11.63 18.88 88.78
CA LEU A 523 -10.62 18.21 87.95
C LEU A 523 -10.14 19.07 86.79
N GLN A 524 -11.04 19.81 86.13
CA GLN A 524 -10.68 20.76 85.06
C GLN A 524 -9.87 21.94 85.58
N THR A 525 -10.19 22.45 86.77
CA THR A 525 -9.43 23.50 87.45
C THR A 525 -8.03 23.02 87.75
N VAL A 526 -7.88 21.83 88.35
CA VAL A 526 -6.57 21.21 88.61
C VAL A 526 -5.79 21.05 87.32
N ALA A 527 -6.40 20.49 86.26
CA ALA A 527 -5.74 20.33 84.98
C ALA A 527 -5.26 21.65 84.35
N THR A 528 -6.05 22.71 84.51
CA THR A 528 -5.71 24.06 84.04
C THR A 528 -4.53 24.63 84.82
N GLN A 529 -4.53 24.49 86.15
CA GLN A 529 -3.43 24.95 87.00
C GLN A 529 -2.15 24.14 86.75
N LEU A 530 -2.26 22.82 86.53
CA LEU A 530 -1.12 21.98 86.15
C LEU A 530 -0.49 22.45 84.84
N ARG A 531 -1.29 22.72 83.80
CA ARG A 531 -0.74 23.24 82.52
C ARG A 531 -0.07 24.60 82.68
N ALA A 532 -0.66 25.51 83.46
CA ALA A 532 -0.13 26.85 83.66
C ALA A 532 1.13 26.85 84.55
N GLY A 533 1.21 25.89 85.48
CA GLY A 533 2.25 25.79 86.48
C GLY A 533 3.46 24.93 86.09
N ILE A 534 3.50 24.36 84.89
CA ILE A 534 4.63 23.56 84.37
C ILE A 534 5.23 24.21 83.12
N ARG A 535 6.45 23.81 82.73
CA ARG A 535 7.14 24.37 81.55
C ARG A 535 6.57 23.76 80.26
N PRO A 536 6.72 24.40 79.09
CA PRO A 536 6.18 23.87 77.82
C PRO A 536 6.66 22.46 77.41
N TYR A 537 7.78 22.01 77.96
CA TYR A 537 8.40 20.70 77.73
C TYR A 537 8.21 19.71 78.89
N ASP A 538 7.53 20.13 79.95
CA ASP A 538 7.05 19.23 81.00
C ASP A 538 5.66 18.71 80.60
N HIS A 539 5.27 17.57 81.16
CA HIS A 539 4.02 16.91 80.79
C HIS A 539 3.16 16.66 82.01
N ALA A 540 1.85 16.91 81.88
CA ALA A 540 0.86 16.58 82.89
C ALA A 540 -0.15 15.57 82.35
N ALA A 541 -0.59 14.67 83.21
CA ALA A 541 -1.56 13.63 82.90
C ALA A 541 -2.58 13.46 84.00
N ARG A 542 -3.79 13.03 83.62
CA ARG A 542 -4.74 12.43 84.54
C ARG A 542 -4.47 10.93 84.58
N TRP A 543 -3.99 10.45 85.72
CA TRP A 543 -3.55 9.07 85.92
C TRP A 543 -4.69 8.16 86.38
N GLY A 544 -5.57 8.69 87.23
CA GLY A 544 -6.72 8.03 87.82
C GLY A 544 -7.94 8.96 87.88
N GLY A 545 -8.97 8.59 88.66
CA GLY A 545 -10.21 9.39 88.78
C GLY A 545 -9.93 10.82 89.22
N ASP A 546 -9.15 10.97 90.28
CA ASP A 546 -8.76 12.19 90.99
C ASP A 546 -7.24 12.33 91.15
N GLU A 547 -6.48 11.49 90.44
CA GLU A 547 -5.04 11.44 90.50
C GLU A 547 -4.42 12.04 89.25
N PHE A 548 -3.38 12.85 89.43
CA PHE A 548 -2.63 13.49 88.37
C PHE A 548 -1.14 13.18 88.49
N LEU A 549 -0.47 13.05 87.35
CA LEU A 549 0.98 12.95 87.27
C LEU A 549 1.55 14.14 86.52
N VAL A 550 2.68 14.66 86.99
CA VAL A 550 3.49 15.64 86.28
C VAL A 550 4.91 15.09 86.14
N LEU A 551 5.37 15.04 84.90
CA LEU A 551 6.71 14.64 84.52
C LEU A 551 7.54 15.89 84.21
N LEU A 552 8.63 16.07 84.95
CA LEU A 552 9.59 17.16 84.81
C LEU A 552 10.89 16.65 84.22
N ASN A 553 11.34 17.22 83.09
CA ASN A 553 12.60 16.83 82.47
C ASN A 553 13.27 18.01 81.73
N PRO A 554 14.50 18.43 82.11
CA PRO A 554 15.34 17.93 83.21
C PRO A 554 14.87 18.45 84.58
N CYS A 555 15.14 17.67 85.63
CA CYS A 555 14.73 18.04 86.99
C CYS A 555 15.86 17.79 88.01
N ASP A 556 16.02 18.70 88.96
CA ASP A 556 16.86 18.54 90.15
C ASP A 556 16.00 18.67 91.43
N ARG A 557 16.59 18.39 92.60
CA ARG A 557 15.86 18.42 93.88
C ARG A 557 15.19 19.77 94.15
N SER A 558 15.86 20.88 93.85
CA SER A 558 15.31 22.23 94.03
C SER A 558 14.11 22.49 93.11
N THR A 559 14.24 22.13 91.84
CA THR A 559 13.21 22.31 90.82
C THR A 559 11.99 21.45 91.13
N LEU A 560 12.21 20.20 91.55
CA LEU A 560 11.15 19.28 91.95
C LEU A 560 10.36 19.86 93.12
N SER A 561 11.07 20.31 94.17
CA SER A 561 10.45 20.84 95.38
C SER A 561 9.68 22.13 95.13
N LEU A 562 10.30 23.08 94.41
CA LEU A 562 9.68 24.35 94.09
C LEU A 562 8.47 24.17 93.19
N THR A 563 8.54 23.25 92.22
CA THR A 563 7.43 23.00 91.30
C THR A 563 6.28 22.28 92.01
N ALA A 564 6.56 21.27 92.84
CA ALA A 564 5.55 20.59 93.63
C ALA A 564 4.79 21.55 94.55
N GLU A 565 5.52 22.39 95.30
CA GLU A 565 4.91 23.35 96.22
C GLU A 565 4.13 24.44 95.47
N ARG A 566 4.70 24.97 94.38
CA ARG A 566 4.01 25.95 93.53
C ARG A 566 2.70 25.39 92.98
N LEU A 567 2.71 24.15 92.48
CA LEU A 567 1.50 23.52 91.95
C LEU A 567 0.44 23.34 93.05
N ARG A 568 0.85 22.93 94.25
CA ARG A 568 -0.04 22.81 95.41
C ARG A 568 -0.68 24.16 95.77
N GLU A 569 0.11 25.22 95.88
CA GLU A 569 -0.36 26.58 96.18
C GLU A 569 -1.30 27.11 95.09
N MET A 570 -0.91 27.01 93.82
CA MET A 570 -1.73 27.44 92.69
C MET A 570 -3.09 26.73 92.65
N ILE A 571 -3.11 25.43 92.97
CA ILE A 571 -4.35 24.66 93.00
C ILE A 571 -5.21 25.06 94.20
N ALA A 572 -4.62 25.22 95.39
CA ALA A 572 -5.34 25.64 96.58
C ALA A 572 -5.97 27.04 96.38
N ASP A 573 -5.22 27.99 95.83
CA ASP A 573 -5.69 29.37 95.56
C ASP A 573 -6.79 29.40 94.50
N ALA A 574 -6.70 28.55 93.46
CA ALA A 574 -7.71 28.47 92.42
C ALA A 574 -8.99 27.76 92.87
N SER A 575 -8.93 26.94 93.93
CA SER A 575 -10.08 26.18 94.43
C SER A 575 -11.17 27.08 95.02
N ASP A 576 -10.82 28.28 95.50
CA ASP A 576 -11.69 29.20 96.24
C ASP A 576 -12.52 30.12 95.34
N GLN A 577 -12.36 30.02 94.01
CA GLN A 577 -12.93 30.99 93.07
C GLN A 577 -14.30 30.58 92.48
N ASP A 578 -14.65 29.28 92.39
CA ASP A 578 -15.88 28.83 91.69
C ASP A 578 -16.48 27.46 92.14
N GLY A 579 -16.19 27.02 93.37
CA GLY A 579 -16.65 25.71 93.87
C GLY A 579 -16.38 25.50 95.37
N PRO A 580 -16.60 24.27 95.89
CA PRO A 580 -16.13 23.91 97.22
C PRO A 580 -14.60 24.01 97.26
N ALA A 581 -14.05 24.69 98.27
CA ALA A 581 -12.61 24.77 98.47
C ALA A 581 -12.02 23.36 98.59
N PHE A 582 -10.96 23.08 97.84
CA PHE A 582 -10.32 21.78 97.80
C PHE A 582 -8.81 21.95 97.76
N THR A 583 -8.09 20.96 98.28
CA THR A 583 -6.63 20.93 98.30
C THR A 583 -6.12 19.70 97.58
N VAL A 584 -4.83 19.66 97.32
CA VAL A 584 -4.15 18.47 96.77
C VAL A 584 -3.06 18.04 97.72
N SER A 585 -2.96 16.74 97.93
CA SER A 585 -1.75 16.13 98.49
C SER A 585 -0.79 15.84 97.36
N VAL A 586 0.51 16.07 97.59
CA VAL A 586 1.53 15.97 96.55
C VAL A 586 2.67 15.07 97.02
N GLY A 587 2.91 13.98 96.28
CA GLY A 587 4.10 13.15 96.40
C GLY A 587 5.05 13.43 95.26
N ALA A 588 6.32 13.69 95.52
CA ALA A 588 7.29 13.93 94.47
C ALA A 588 8.53 13.04 94.65
N TYR A 589 9.01 12.45 93.56
CA TYR A 589 10.23 11.65 93.54
C TYR A 589 11.19 12.13 92.47
N LEU A 590 12.47 12.30 92.85
CA LEU A 590 13.55 12.60 91.91
C LEU A 590 14.15 11.28 91.42
N ALA A 591 13.83 10.88 90.19
CA ALA A 591 14.32 9.62 89.64
C ALA A 591 15.77 9.73 89.16
N ALA A 592 16.61 8.79 89.60
CA ALA A 592 17.89 8.53 88.96
C ALA A 592 17.68 7.81 87.63
N ALA A 593 18.64 7.95 86.73
CA ALA A 593 18.52 7.46 85.36
C ALA A 593 18.41 5.92 85.25
N ASP A 594 18.86 5.19 86.28
CA ASP A 594 18.90 3.72 86.38
C ASP A 594 17.74 3.12 87.20
N THR A 595 16.91 3.95 87.85
CA THR A 595 15.75 3.49 88.61
C THR A 595 14.67 2.96 87.66
N SER A 596 14.08 1.80 87.96
CA SER A 596 13.02 1.24 87.12
C SER A 596 11.76 2.11 87.17
N LEU A 597 10.97 2.15 86.09
CA LEU A 597 9.78 3.02 86.06
C LEU A 597 8.75 2.62 87.13
N HIS A 598 8.68 1.33 87.43
CA HIS A 598 7.81 0.81 88.50
C HIS A 598 8.22 1.38 89.86
N ASP A 599 9.52 1.38 90.17
CA ASP A 599 10.04 1.88 91.44
C ASP A 599 9.88 3.41 91.53
N VAL A 600 10.03 4.14 90.41
CA VAL A 600 9.80 5.60 90.35
C VAL A 600 8.34 5.93 90.66
N LEU A 601 7.40 5.20 90.05
CA LEU A 601 5.97 5.38 90.31
C LEU A 601 5.64 5.02 91.77
N GLN A 602 6.16 3.90 92.27
CA GLN A 602 5.93 3.46 93.65
C GLN A 602 6.48 4.47 94.65
N ALA A 603 7.69 5.00 94.44
CA ALA A 603 8.29 5.98 95.34
C ALA A 603 7.52 7.31 95.37
N ALA A 604 6.97 7.74 94.23
CA ALA A 604 6.11 8.92 94.16
C ALA A 604 4.74 8.70 94.85
N ASP A 605 4.16 7.50 94.73
CA ASP A 605 2.94 7.10 95.43
C ASP A 605 3.15 7.00 96.95
N ASP A 606 4.25 6.38 97.39
CA ASP A 606 4.62 6.29 98.80
C ASP A 606 4.84 7.69 99.40
N ALA A 607 5.44 8.62 98.64
CA ALA A 607 5.57 10.02 99.04
C ALA A 607 4.19 10.69 99.17
N LEU A 608 3.29 10.46 98.21
CA LEU A 608 1.92 10.99 98.24
C LEU A 608 1.15 10.47 99.47
N TYR A 609 1.31 9.18 99.78
CA TYR A 609 0.73 8.57 100.97
C TYR A 609 1.22 9.25 102.26
N GLN A 610 2.52 9.53 102.37
CA GLN A 610 3.08 10.28 103.50
C GLN A 610 2.50 11.69 103.62
N ALA A 611 2.31 12.39 102.49
CA ALA A 611 1.68 13.70 102.49
C ALA A 611 0.23 13.64 103.00
N LYS A 612 -0.53 12.59 102.63
CA LYS A 612 -1.90 12.37 103.12
C LYS A 612 -1.95 12.07 104.62
N GLU A 613 -1.07 11.22 105.14
CA GLU A 613 -1.03 10.85 106.57
C GLU A 613 -0.62 12.02 107.47
N ALA A 614 0.32 12.86 107.01
CA ALA A 614 0.81 13.99 107.80
C ALA A 614 -0.11 15.22 107.77
N GLY A 615 -1.36 15.10 107.30
CA GLY A 615 -2.39 16.13 107.43
C GLY A 615 -3.01 16.64 106.13
N ARG A 616 -2.63 16.09 104.96
CA ARG A 616 -3.05 16.54 103.62
C ARG A 616 -2.62 17.98 103.28
N ASN A 617 -2.94 18.47 102.08
CA ASN A 617 -2.56 19.81 101.60
C ASN A 617 -1.07 20.15 101.79
N GLN A 618 -0.18 19.22 101.48
CA GLN A 618 1.26 19.40 101.62
C GLN A 618 2.03 18.53 100.62
N CYS A 619 3.32 18.83 100.50
CA CYS A 619 4.23 18.07 99.65
C CYS A 619 5.12 17.14 100.48
N SER A 620 5.23 15.88 100.09
CA SER A 620 6.32 14.99 100.52
C SER A 620 7.25 14.74 99.34
N ILE A 621 8.56 14.88 99.57
CA ILE A 621 9.57 14.82 98.51
C ILE A 621 10.61 13.80 98.89
N VAL A 622 10.75 12.77 98.05
CA VAL A 622 11.70 11.69 98.22
C VAL A 622 12.79 11.82 97.16
N THR A 623 14.04 11.72 97.59
CA THR A 623 15.22 11.65 96.71
C THR A 623 15.98 10.36 97.00
N PRO A 624 16.56 9.71 95.98
CA PRO A 624 17.34 8.48 96.13
C PRO A 624 18.57 8.64 97.03
#